data_AF-K2E2X4-F1
#
_entry.id   AF-K2E2X4-F1
#
_cell.length_a   1.000
_cell.length_b   1.000
_cell.length_c   1.000
_cell.angle_alpha   90.00
_cell.angle_beta   90.00
_cell.angle_gamma   90.00
#
_symmetry.space_group_name_H-M   'P 1'
#
loop_
_entity.id
_entity.type
_entity.pdbx_description
1 polymer ?
#
loop_
_entity_poly.entity_id
_entity_poly.type
_entity_poly.pdbx_seq_one_letter_code
_entity_poly.pdbx_strand_id
1 'polypeptide(L)'
;MNVFPNKWMILPLMMALFLLSGCGDEEESTLPAEEGVYGSAEEEQVEVPRTELTAQAVSDTYQEALSTLDLSQCEEIEDVVIQESCIVNIAFAQAKETQDPASCDPIESESTKESCLKMIEAMQKEDEYNPFIESESMSTTPTTAQE
;
A
#
# COMPACT_ATOMS: atom_id res chain seq x y z
N MET A 1 6.13 -33.55 -37.72
CA MET A 1 4.74 -33.07 -37.54
C MET A 1 4.43 -33.18 -36.05
N ASN A 2 4.57 -32.09 -35.31
CA ASN A 2 4.26 -32.04 -33.88
C ASN A 2 3.17 -30.99 -33.66
N VAL A 3 2.11 -31.42 -33.00
CA VAL A 3 0.82 -30.75 -32.81
C VAL A 3 0.86 -29.99 -31.48
N PHE A 4 0.65 -28.67 -31.52
CA PHE A 4 0.50 -27.83 -30.33
C PHE A 4 -0.93 -27.93 -29.79
N PRO A 5 -1.17 -28.22 -28.50
CA PRO A 5 -2.50 -28.11 -27.92
C PRO A 5 -2.80 -26.68 -27.46
N ASN A 6 -3.83 -26.09 -28.09
CA ASN A 6 -4.47 -24.81 -27.75
C ASN A 6 -5.06 -24.83 -26.33
N LYS A 7 -4.61 -23.88 -25.48
CA LYS A 7 -5.08 -23.70 -24.09
C LYS A 7 -6.00 -22.47 -23.90
N TRP A 8 -6.57 -21.92 -24.98
CA TRP A 8 -7.16 -20.58 -25.02
C TRP A 8 -8.70 -20.51 -25.05
N MET A 9 -9.42 -21.48 -24.46
CA MET A 9 -10.89 -21.53 -24.64
C MET A 9 -11.74 -21.77 -23.38
N ILE A 10 -11.25 -21.46 -22.18
CA ILE A 10 -12.05 -21.68 -20.94
C ILE A 10 -12.32 -20.39 -20.12
N LEU A 11 -11.69 -19.26 -20.46
CA LEU A 11 -11.73 -18.09 -19.55
C LEU A 11 -13.00 -17.20 -19.50
N PRO A 12 -13.97 -17.17 -20.44
CA PRO A 12 -15.01 -16.14 -20.37
C PRO A 12 -16.20 -16.45 -19.44
N LEU A 13 -16.34 -17.66 -18.89
CA LEU A 13 -17.56 -18.05 -18.16
C LEU A 13 -17.58 -17.66 -16.66
N MET A 14 -16.44 -17.30 -16.06
CA MET A 14 -16.35 -16.99 -14.62
C MET A 14 -16.61 -15.51 -14.28
N MET A 15 -16.67 -14.61 -15.26
CA MET A 15 -16.83 -13.16 -15.01
C MET A 15 -18.28 -12.70 -14.77
N ALA A 16 -19.29 -13.56 -14.98
CA ALA A 16 -20.70 -13.17 -14.87
C ALA A 16 -21.30 -13.27 -13.45
N LEU A 17 -20.58 -13.87 -12.49
CA LEU A 17 -21.13 -14.17 -11.15
C LEU A 17 -20.81 -13.14 -10.06
N PHE A 18 -19.96 -12.15 -10.33
CA PHE A 18 -19.57 -11.16 -9.31
C PHE A 18 -20.45 -9.91 -9.26
N LEU A 19 -21.41 -9.74 -10.19
CA LEU A 19 -22.25 -8.54 -10.26
C LEU A 19 -23.58 -8.63 -9.48
N LEU A 20 -23.86 -9.73 -8.78
CA LEU A 20 -25.14 -9.93 -8.06
C LEU A 20 -25.02 -9.99 -6.53
N SER A 21 -23.83 -9.84 -5.96
CA SER A 21 -23.64 -9.91 -4.51
C SER A 21 -23.25 -8.55 -3.92
N GLY A 22 -24.27 -7.75 -3.60
CA GLY A 22 -24.29 -7.03 -2.33
C GLY A 22 -23.95 -5.54 -2.37
N CYS A 23 -24.96 -4.71 -2.66
CA CYS A 23 -25.11 -3.45 -1.93
C CYS A 23 -25.69 -3.80 -0.55
N GLY A 24 -24.82 -3.87 0.46
CA GLY A 24 -25.20 -3.99 1.86
C GLY A 24 -25.22 -2.61 2.52
N ASP A 25 -26.33 -2.34 3.21
CA ASP A 25 -26.76 -1.17 3.97
C ASP A 25 -25.69 -0.14 4.40
N GLU A 26 -25.99 1.10 4.06
CA GLU A 26 -25.46 2.32 4.66
C GLU A 26 -25.97 2.44 6.11
N GLU A 27 -25.19 1.98 7.09
CA GLU A 27 -25.39 2.40 8.49
C GLU A 27 -24.92 3.85 8.64
N GLU A 28 -25.88 4.76 8.47
CA GLU A 28 -25.80 6.18 8.79
C GLU A 28 -25.48 6.36 10.28
N SER A 29 -24.19 6.42 10.59
CA SER A 29 -23.70 6.73 11.93
C SER A 29 -23.86 8.22 12.15
N THR A 30 -24.94 8.59 12.84
CA THR A 30 -25.22 9.95 13.30
C THR A 30 -24.15 10.36 14.31
N LEU A 31 -23.13 11.05 13.82
CA LEU A 31 -22.16 11.73 14.69
C LEU A 31 -22.85 12.93 15.35
N PRO A 32 -22.62 13.16 16.66
CA PRO A 32 -23.18 14.31 17.36
C PRO A 32 -22.65 15.60 16.73
N ALA A 33 -23.58 16.46 16.31
CA ALA A 33 -23.29 17.79 15.84
C ALA A 33 -22.69 18.61 17.00
N GLU A 34 -21.37 18.71 17.03
CA GLU A 34 -20.67 19.62 17.92
C GLU A 34 -20.72 21.00 17.26
N GLU A 35 -21.52 21.90 17.84
CA GLU A 35 -21.66 23.29 17.38
C GLU A 35 -20.36 24.07 17.66
N GLY A 36 -19.36 23.82 16.82
CA GLY A 36 -18.15 24.62 16.74
C GLY A 36 -18.46 25.96 16.10
N VAL A 37 -18.34 27.03 16.89
CA VAL A 37 -18.38 28.42 16.42
C VAL A 37 -17.23 28.64 15.43
N TYR A 38 -17.53 28.52 14.14
CA TYR A 38 -16.62 28.88 13.06
C TYR A 38 -16.54 30.41 12.99
N GLY A 39 -15.52 30.97 13.62
CA GLY A 39 -15.12 32.35 13.40
C GLY A 39 -14.49 32.45 12.01
N SER A 40 -15.20 33.06 11.06
CA SER A 40 -14.63 33.47 9.78
C SER A 40 -13.55 34.52 10.02
N ALA A 41 -12.31 34.09 10.11
CA ALA A 41 -11.17 34.97 9.95
C ALA A 41 -11.02 35.24 8.46
N GLU A 42 -11.15 36.52 8.08
CA GLU A 42 -10.87 37.00 6.74
C GLU A 42 -9.37 36.82 6.47
N GLU A 43 -9.01 35.75 5.76
CA GLU A 43 -7.62 35.51 5.35
C GLU A 43 -7.20 36.55 4.32
N GLU A 44 -6.25 37.39 4.74
CA GLU A 44 -5.52 38.31 3.88
C GLU A 44 -4.71 37.49 2.87
N GLN A 45 -5.06 37.61 1.59
CA GLN A 45 -4.40 36.88 0.51
C GLN A 45 -2.98 37.42 0.32
N VAL A 46 -2.00 36.75 0.92
CA VAL A 46 -0.59 36.94 0.59
C VAL A 46 -0.33 36.18 -0.72
N GLU A 47 -0.24 36.90 -1.83
CA GLU A 47 0.25 36.36 -3.10
C GLU A 47 1.74 36.02 -2.96
N VAL A 48 2.03 34.79 -2.53
CA VAL A 48 3.39 34.26 -2.53
C VAL A 48 3.78 33.99 -3.99
N PRO A 49 4.89 34.58 -4.49
CA PRO A 49 5.34 34.36 -5.86
C PRO A 49 5.67 32.87 -6.05
N ARG A 50 4.84 32.22 -6.86
CA ARG A 50 4.93 30.81 -7.22
C ARG A 50 6.17 30.62 -8.10
N THR A 51 7.28 30.20 -7.50
CA THR A 51 8.34 29.52 -8.23
C THR A 51 7.75 28.20 -8.75
N GLU A 52 7.30 28.18 -10.00
CA GLU A 52 6.80 26.99 -10.70
C GLU A 52 7.96 26.01 -10.99
N LEU A 53 8.57 25.46 -9.95
CA LEU A 53 8.90 24.05 -10.01
C LEU A 53 7.55 23.34 -9.92
N THR A 54 7.10 22.74 -11.01
CA THR A 54 5.71 22.32 -11.14
C THR A 54 5.40 21.30 -10.05
N ALA A 55 4.36 21.53 -9.25
CA ALA A 55 3.87 20.56 -8.26
C ALA A 55 3.65 19.16 -8.87
N GLN A 56 3.43 19.12 -10.18
CA GLN A 56 3.37 17.91 -10.98
C GLN A 56 4.70 17.14 -11.03
N ALA A 57 5.83 17.81 -11.31
CA ALA A 57 7.14 17.16 -11.33
C ALA A 57 7.49 16.54 -9.97
N VAL A 58 7.20 17.25 -8.87
CA VAL A 58 7.40 16.72 -7.50
C VAL A 58 6.54 15.47 -7.27
N SER A 59 5.29 15.48 -7.74
CA SER A 59 4.39 14.33 -7.61
C SER A 59 4.84 13.12 -8.43
N ASP A 60 5.38 13.33 -9.63
CA ASP A 60 5.87 12.27 -10.51
C ASP A 60 7.13 11.62 -9.92
N THR A 61 8.11 12.42 -9.49
CA THR A 61 9.34 11.93 -8.83
C THR A 61 9.01 11.16 -7.55
N TYR A 62 8.08 11.66 -6.73
CA TYR A 62 7.66 10.99 -5.50
C TYR A 62 7.05 9.60 -5.78
N GLN A 63 6.20 9.49 -6.80
CA GLN A 63 5.58 8.22 -7.19
C GLN A 63 6.60 7.23 -7.77
N GLU A 64 7.53 7.72 -8.59
CA GLU A 64 8.60 6.90 -9.17
C GLU A 64 9.50 6.31 -8.06
N ALA A 65 9.89 7.14 -7.09
CA ALA A 65 10.69 6.74 -5.95
C ALA A 65 10.00 5.64 -5.13
N LEU A 66 8.69 5.77 -4.87
CA LEU A 66 7.91 4.74 -4.18
C LEU A 66 7.77 3.44 -4.98
N SER A 67 7.62 3.54 -6.30
CA SER A 67 7.47 2.36 -7.16
C SER A 67 8.78 1.55 -7.28
N THR A 68 9.91 2.24 -7.17
CA THR A 68 11.25 1.66 -7.30
C THR A 68 11.90 1.35 -5.94
N LEU A 69 11.33 1.88 -4.86
CA LEU A 69 11.89 1.83 -3.50
C LEU A 69 13.31 2.39 -3.45
N ASP A 70 13.60 3.45 -4.20
CA ASP A 70 14.92 4.07 -4.29
C ASP A 70 14.96 5.40 -3.54
N LEU A 71 15.70 5.41 -2.42
CA LEU A 71 15.86 6.59 -1.57
C LEU A 71 16.60 7.73 -2.26
N SER A 72 17.49 7.44 -3.22
CA SER A 72 18.25 8.46 -3.92
C SER A 72 17.34 9.39 -4.74
N GLN A 73 16.17 8.92 -5.19
CA GLN A 73 15.20 9.76 -5.90
C GLN A 73 14.51 10.77 -4.98
N CYS A 74 14.40 10.50 -3.67
CA CYS A 74 13.87 11.48 -2.72
C CYS A 74 14.83 12.67 -2.52
N GLU A 75 16.14 12.49 -2.75
CA GLU A 75 17.14 13.56 -2.65
C GLU A 75 16.95 14.65 -3.73
N GLU A 76 16.25 14.33 -4.83
CA GLU A 76 15.95 15.26 -5.91
C GLU A 76 14.79 16.23 -5.58
N ILE A 77 14.04 15.96 -4.51
CA ILE A 77 12.90 16.78 -4.08
C ILE A 77 13.41 18.00 -3.28
N GLU A 78 13.16 19.22 -3.79
CA GLU A 78 13.61 20.46 -3.14
C GLU A 78 12.83 20.80 -1.86
N ASP A 79 11.55 20.41 -1.77
CA ASP A 79 10.73 20.65 -0.59
C ASP A 79 11.07 19.65 0.50
N VAL A 80 11.68 20.14 1.59
CA VAL A 80 12.15 19.32 2.72
C VAL A 80 11.03 18.49 3.34
N VAL A 81 9.80 19.02 3.42
CA VAL A 81 8.67 18.30 4.01
C VAL A 81 8.25 17.13 3.13
N ILE A 82 8.22 17.34 1.81
CA ILE A 82 7.88 16.28 0.85
C ILE A 82 9.03 15.27 0.76
N GLN A 83 10.28 15.72 0.79
CA GLN A 83 11.47 14.88 0.80
C GLN A 83 11.50 13.95 2.02
N GLU A 84 11.32 14.48 3.23
CA GLU A 84 11.24 13.67 4.45
C GLU A 84 10.11 12.65 4.36
N SER A 85 8.94 13.06 3.86
CA SER A 85 7.80 12.15 3.66
C SER A 85 8.14 11.03 2.67
N CYS A 86 8.85 11.34 1.59
CA CYS A 86 9.32 10.37 0.59
C CYS A 86 10.24 9.33 1.23
N ILE A 87 11.26 9.79 1.96
CA ILE A 87 12.24 8.93 2.65
C ILE A 87 11.54 8.00 3.63
N VAL A 88 10.63 8.54 4.45
CA VAL A 88 9.87 7.75 5.43
C VAL A 88 9.05 6.67 4.72
N ASN A 89 8.26 7.02 3.71
CA ASN A 89 7.41 6.04 3.04
C ASN A 89 8.21 4.92 2.34
N ILE A 90 9.34 5.24 1.70
CA ILE A 90 10.22 4.24 1.10
C ILE A 90 10.85 3.34 2.17
N ALA A 91 11.38 3.92 3.26
CA ALA A 91 11.96 3.16 4.36
C ALA A 91 10.96 2.17 4.97
N PHE A 92 9.71 2.60 5.18
CA PHE A 92 8.63 1.72 5.65
C PHE A 92 8.29 0.61 4.64
N ALA A 93 8.24 0.93 3.34
CA ALA A 93 7.96 -0.07 2.31
C ALA A 93 9.10 -1.10 2.18
N GLN A 94 10.37 -0.66 2.20
CA GLN A 94 11.53 -1.55 2.24
C GLN A 94 11.55 -2.42 3.50
N ALA A 95 11.30 -1.84 4.67
CA ALA A 95 11.18 -2.56 5.94
C ALA A 95 10.08 -3.63 5.89
N LYS A 96 8.96 -3.35 5.22
CA LYS A 96 7.86 -4.30 5.05
C LYS A 96 8.22 -5.46 4.13
N GLU A 97 8.93 -5.20 3.03
CA GLU A 97 9.31 -6.27 2.09
C GLU A 97 10.47 -7.12 2.60
N THR A 98 11.46 -6.50 3.23
CA THR A 98 12.69 -7.18 3.65
C THR A 98 12.66 -7.68 5.10
N GLN A 99 11.77 -7.11 5.93
CA GLN A 99 11.75 -7.28 7.38
C GLN A 99 13.10 -6.95 8.04
N ASP A 100 13.93 -6.13 7.39
CA ASP A 100 15.25 -5.73 7.88
C ASP A 100 15.15 -4.39 8.65
N PRO A 101 15.50 -4.35 9.96
CA PRO A 101 15.52 -3.12 10.74
C PRO A 101 16.47 -2.04 10.19
N ALA A 102 17.50 -2.43 9.42
CA ALA A 102 18.39 -1.46 8.77
C ALA A 102 17.65 -0.57 7.75
N SER A 103 16.53 -1.03 7.21
CA SER A 103 15.68 -0.24 6.30
C SER A 103 15.09 1.01 6.98
N CYS A 104 15.00 1.04 8.31
CA CYS A 104 14.53 2.19 9.09
C CYS A 104 15.62 3.22 9.41
N ASP A 105 16.89 2.94 9.10
CA ASP A 105 18.01 3.85 9.42
C ASP A 105 17.97 5.23 8.75
N PRO A 106 17.48 5.37 7.50
CA PRO A 106 17.36 6.68 6.84
C PRO A 106 16.37 7.64 7.50
N ILE A 107 15.51 7.15 8.41
CA ILE A 107 14.51 7.99 9.08
C ILE A 107 15.19 8.81 10.19
N GLU A 108 15.24 10.13 10.02
CA GLU A 108 15.87 11.03 11.00
C GLU A 108 15.07 11.18 12.30
N SER A 109 13.73 11.18 12.21
CA SER A 109 12.86 11.32 13.38
C SER A 109 12.88 10.05 14.23
N GLU A 110 13.38 10.15 15.47
CA GLU A 110 13.46 9.02 16.41
C GLU A 110 12.10 8.34 16.63
N SER A 111 11.02 9.11 16.83
CA SER A 111 9.68 8.57 17.05
C SER A 111 9.15 7.80 15.84
N THR A 112 9.45 8.29 14.64
CA THR A 112 9.04 7.63 13.38
C THR A 112 9.88 6.38 13.13
N LYS A 113 11.18 6.45 13.42
CA LYS A 113 12.11 5.32 13.35
C LYS A 113 11.70 4.20 14.31
N GLU A 114 11.37 4.52 15.55
CA GLU A 114 10.84 3.55 16.51
C GLU A 114 9.56 2.88 16.01
N SER A 115 8.68 3.64 15.34
CA SER A 115 7.44 3.10 14.78
C SER A 115 7.72 2.12 13.63
N CYS A 116 8.71 2.42 12.80
CA CYS A 116 9.20 1.52 11.74
C CYS A 116 9.77 0.21 12.35
N LEU A 117 10.61 0.30 13.37
CA LEU A 117 11.17 -0.87 14.05
C LEU A 117 10.09 -1.74 14.72
N LYS A 118 9.12 -1.13 15.41
CA LYS A 118 7.99 -1.84 16.02
C LYS A 118 7.14 -2.58 14.99
N MET A 119 6.96 -2.01 13.80
CA MET A 119 6.27 -2.68 12.69
C MET A 119 7.01 -3.96 12.28
N ILE A 120 8.34 -3.91 12.13
CA ILE A 120 9.16 -5.08 11.80
C ILE A 120 9.06 -6.15 12.87
N GLU A 121 9.19 -5.78 14.15
CA GLU A 121 9.05 -6.72 15.27
C GLU A 121 7.66 -7.38 15.30
N ALA A 122 6.61 -6.65 14.92
CA ALA A 122 5.26 -7.20 14.83
C ALA A 122 5.14 -8.23 13.69
N MET A 123 5.68 -7.93 12.51
CA MET A 123 5.67 -8.85 11.36
C MET A 123 6.46 -10.13 11.64
N GLN A 124 7.64 -10.01 12.26
CA GLN A 124 8.46 -11.19 12.61
C GLN A 124 7.76 -12.13 13.61
N LYS A 125 6.94 -11.58 14.52
CA LYS A 125 6.16 -12.39 15.46
C LYS A 125 5.02 -13.15 14.78
N GLU A 126 4.45 -12.62 13.71
CA GLU A 126 3.38 -13.28 12.95
C GLU A 126 3.92 -14.48 12.16
N ASP A 127 5.13 -14.37 11.57
CA ASP A 127 5.76 -15.48 10.86
C ASP A 127 6.15 -16.64 11.80
N GLU A 128 6.47 -16.35 13.05
CA GLU A 128 6.72 -17.36 14.09
C GLU A 128 5.42 -18.04 14.57
N TYR A 129 4.30 -17.31 14.54
CA TYR A 129 2.98 -17.83 14.93
C TYR A 129 2.18 -18.32 13.72
N ASN A 130 2.71 -19.29 12.97
CA ASN A 130 1.90 -20.12 12.08
C ASN A 130 1.73 -21.54 12.65
N PRO A 131 0.88 -21.74 13.67
CA PRO A 131 0.69 -23.07 14.27
C PRO A 131 -0.16 -24.03 13.41
N PHE A 132 -0.59 -23.69 12.19
CA PHE A 132 -1.58 -24.51 11.50
C PHE A 132 -1.71 -24.26 9.99
N ILE A 133 -0.98 -25.03 9.15
CA ILE A 133 -1.54 -25.73 7.96
C ILE A 133 -0.67 -27.00 7.69
N GLU A 134 -0.73 -27.98 8.58
CA GLU A 134 -0.44 -29.39 8.25
C GLU A 134 -1.71 -30.24 8.45
N SER A 135 -2.89 -29.67 8.21
CA SER A 135 -4.12 -30.45 8.10
C SER A 135 -4.50 -30.63 6.63
N GLU A 136 -4.24 -31.84 6.15
CA GLU A 136 -4.97 -32.51 5.07
C GLU A 136 -4.56 -32.15 3.64
N SER A 137 -3.49 -32.84 3.23
CA SER A 137 -3.42 -33.46 1.91
C SER A 137 -4.70 -34.26 1.61
N MET A 138 -5.74 -33.58 1.14
CA MET A 138 -6.83 -34.23 0.42
C MET A 138 -6.26 -34.75 -0.91
N SER A 139 -5.72 -35.96 -0.82
CA SER A 139 -5.47 -36.88 -1.91
C SER A 139 -6.74 -37.00 -2.74
N THR A 140 -6.83 -36.22 -3.81
CA THR A 140 -7.82 -36.43 -4.86
C THR A 140 -7.34 -37.60 -5.70
N THR A 141 -7.78 -38.80 -5.33
CA THR A 141 -7.66 -39.97 -6.19
C THR A 141 -8.47 -39.74 -7.46
N PRO A 142 -7.90 -39.99 -8.66
CA PRO A 142 -8.65 -39.92 -9.90
C PRO A 142 -9.58 -41.15 -9.99
N THR A 143 -10.87 -40.95 -9.76
CA THR A 143 -11.90 -41.95 -10.07
C THR A 143 -11.96 -42.14 -11.57
N THR A 144 -11.40 -43.26 -12.01
CA THR A 144 -11.52 -43.78 -13.38
C THR A 144 -12.94 -44.33 -13.55
N ALA A 145 -13.74 -43.70 -14.40
CA ALA A 145 -14.98 -44.29 -14.90
C ALA A 145 -14.75 -44.74 -16.35
N GLN A 146 -14.64 -46.05 -16.52
CA GLN A 146 -14.82 -46.73 -17.79
C GLN A 146 -16.32 -46.80 -18.07
N GLU A 147 -16.74 -46.45 -19.29
CA GLU A 147 -17.56 -47.30 -20.17
C GLU A 147 -17.59 -46.71 -21.59
#